data_AF-A0A3S0N8U1-F1
#
_entry.id   AF-A0A3S0N8U1-F1
#
_cell.length_a   1.000
_cell.length_b   1.000
_cell.length_c   1.000
_cell.angle_alpha   90.00
_cell.angle_beta   90.00
_cell.angle_gamma   90.00
#
_symmetry.space_group_name_H-M   'P 1'
#
loop_
_entity.id
_entity.type
_entity.pdbx_description
1 polymer ?
#
loop_
_entity_poly.entity_id
_entity_poly.type
_entity_poly.pdbx_seq_one_letter_code
_entity_poly.pdbx_strand_id
1 'polypeptide(L)'
;MGNKNKEMGLTLYSVFYNYNYGPNYLRMSGLLNPGAPDPSFTGQRALEGAGNNRVLMGTGNIWFSQVGFVIPKFSTILKIQPFFNYALKNMKALNQSGSYYDIGTNFYLYGQNARIVVQYSSRPLYDIADKTVFDRKGEFLLSLQIVL
;
A
#
# COMPACT_ATOMS: atom_id res chain seq x y z
N MET A 1 -0.73 11.47 23.86
CA MET A 1 -0.43 10.31 24.75
C MET A 1 0.93 10.57 25.39
N GLY A 2 1.16 10.14 26.64
CA GLY A 2 2.45 10.36 27.32
C GLY A 2 2.73 11.81 27.72
N ASN A 3 3.92 12.06 28.27
CA ASN A 3 4.38 13.39 28.69
C ASN A 3 4.45 14.34 27.48
N LYS A 4 3.90 15.56 27.61
CA LYS A 4 3.85 16.58 26.54
C LYS A 4 5.21 16.85 25.91
N ASN A 5 6.30 16.78 26.70
CA ASN A 5 7.66 17.01 26.24
C ASN A 5 8.19 15.93 25.28
N LYS A 6 7.52 14.76 25.23
CA LYS A 6 7.89 13.64 24.38
C LYS A 6 7.20 13.64 23.02
N GLU A 7 6.27 14.58 22.77
CA GLU A 7 5.63 14.82 21.46
C GLU A 7 5.10 13.54 20.77
N MET A 8 4.61 12.57 21.56
CA MET A 8 4.08 11.32 21.04
C MET A 8 2.68 11.52 20.46
N GLY A 9 2.40 10.83 19.37
CA GLY A 9 1.13 10.91 18.65
C GLY A 9 0.68 9.53 18.17
N LEU A 10 -0.63 9.32 18.15
CA LEU A 10 -1.27 8.17 17.52
C LEU A 10 -2.16 8.70 16.41
N THR A 11 -1.96 8.18 15.21
CA THR A 11 -2.80 8.46 14.05
C THR A 11 -3.56 7.20 13.71
N LEU A 12 -4.88 7.30 13.62
CA LEU A 12 -5.76 6.23 13.19
C LEU A 12 -6.70 6.78 12.12
N TYR A 13 -6.77 6.09 11.00
CA TYR A 13 -7.64 6.43 9.88
C TYR A 13 -8.27 5.14 9.36
N SER A 14 -9.57 5.16 9.10
CA SER A 14 -10.25 4.04 8.48
C SER A 14 -11.34 4.58 7.57
N VAL A 15 -11.53 3.94 6.42
CA VAL A 15 -12.50 4.36 5.42
C VAL A 15 -13.04 3.13 4.69
N PHE A 16 -14.35 3.14 4.45
CA PHE A 16 -15.04 2.14 3.66
C PHE A 16 -15.56 2.79 2.37
N TYR A 17 -15.21 2.20 1.24
CA TYR A 17 -15.68 2.63 -0.07
C TYR A 17 -16.59 1.56 -0.66
N ASN A 18 -17.73 2.01 -1.19
CA ASN A 18 -18.56 1.24 -2.08
C ASN A 18 -18.54 1.91 -3.46
N TYR A 19 -17.96 1.24 -4.45
CA TYR A 19 -17.81 1.77 -5.79
C TYR A 19 -18.66 1.00 -6.79
N ASN A 20 -19.31 1.75 -7.68
CA ASN A 20 -20.04 1.19 -8.82
C ASN A 20 -19.60 1.87 -10.12
N TYR A 21 -18.67 1.21 -10.82
CA TYR A 21 -18.17 1.64 -12.14
C TYR A 21 -18.77 0.81 -13.28
N GLY A 22 -19.85 0.06 -13.02
CA GLY A 22 -20.44 -0.90 -13.95
C GLY A 22 -19.96 -2.34 -13.74
N PRO A 23 -20.50 -3.30 -14.51
CA PRO A 23 -20.22 -4.72 -14.31
C PRO A 23 -18.76 -5.06 -14.60
N ASN A 24 -18.16 -5.87 -13.73
CA ASN A 24 -16.81 -6.44 -13.89
C ASN A 24 -15.66 -5.44 -14.13
N TYR A 25 -15.84 -4.17 -13.74
CA TYR A 25 -14.79 -3.17 -13.89
C TYR A 25 -13.68 -3.33 -12.84
N LEU A 26 -12.44 -3.43 -13.32
CA LEU A 26 -11.22 -3.35 -12.53
C LEU A 26 -10.27 -2.33 -13.15
N ARG A 27 -9.59 -1.58 -12.30
CA ARG A 27 -8.46 -0.74 -12.65
C ARG A 27 -7.23 -1.26 -11.94
N MET A 28 -6.25 -1.72 -12.70
CA MET A 28 -4.93 -2.05 -12.18
C MET A 28 -3.97 -0.88 -12.37
N SER A 29 -3.07 -0.71 -11.41
CA SER A 29 -2.01 0.31 -11.47
C SER A 29 -0.87 -0.14 -10.56
N GLY A 30 0.36 0.18 -10.93
CA GLY A 30 1.56 -0.07 -10.15
C GLY A 30 2.40 1.19 -10.01
N LEU A 31 3.48 1.12 -9.24
CA LEU A 31 4.52 2.14 -9.31
C LEU A 31 5.20 2.06 -10.69
N LEU A 32 5.86 3.15 -11.11
CA LEU A 32 6.60 3.17 -12.36
C LEU A 32 7.60 1.99 -12.40
N ASN A 33 7.45 1.13 -13.41
CA ASN A 33 8.32 -0.01 -13.63
C ASN A 33 8.97 0.11 -15.01
N PRO A 34 10.32 0.21 -15.10
CA PRO A 34 11.02 0.29 -16.37
C PRO A 34 11.17 -1.07 -17.08
N GLY A 35 10.79 -2.16 -16.41
CA GLY A 35 10.87 -3.51 -16.96
C GLY A 35 9.89 -3.73 -18.11
N ALA A 36 10.35 -4.42 -19.15
CA ALA A 36 9.50 -4.88 -20.24
C ALA A 36 8.96 -6.30 -19.98
N PRO A 37 7.79 -6.67 -20.51
CA PRO A 37 7.31 -8.04 -20.47
C PRO A 37 8.29 -8.98 -21.19
N ASP A 38 8.66 -10.09 -20.54
CA ASP A 38 9.44 -11.16 -21.18
C ASP A 38 8.53 -12.01 -22.10
N PRO A 39 8.78 -12.04 -23.42
CA PRO A 39 7.99 -12.84 -24.37
C PRO A 39 8.13 -14.35 -24.13
N SER A 40 9.23 -14.80 -23.52
CA SER A 40 9.55 -16.22 -23.30
C SER A 40 9.04 -16.76 -21.95
N PHE A 41 8.37 -15.92 -21.14
CA PHE A 41 7.87 -16.33 -19.82
C PHE A 41 6.81 -17.45 -19.94
N THR A 42 7.13 -18.61 -19.36
CA THR A 42 6.31 -19.84 -19.36
C THR A 42 5.58 -20.10 -18.03
N GLY A 43 5.75 -19.24 -17.02
CA GLY A 43 5.07 -19.38 -15.72
C GLY A 43 3.63 -18.87 -15.73
N GLN A 44 2.96 -19.02 -14.58
CA GLN A 44 1.61 -18.49 -14.38
C GLN A 44 1.63 -16.95 -14.42
N ARG A 45 0.75 -16.37 -15.25
CA ARG A 45 0.63 -14.91 -15.43
C ARG A 45 -0.43 -14.37 -14.48
N ALA A 46 -0.08 -13.30 -13.76
CA ALA A 46 -1.02 -12.60 -12.90
C ALA A 46 -1.99 -11.75 -13.73
N LEU A 47 -3.24 -11.68 -13.29
CA LEU A 47 -4.29 -10.86 -13.86
C LEU A 47 -3.86 -9.39 -13.93
N GLU A 48 -3.14 -8.90 -12.92
CA GLU A 48 -2.63 -7.53 -12.84
C GLU A 48 -1.59 -7.17 -13.93
N GLY A 49 -1.09 -8.16 -14.66
CA GLY A 49 -0.07 -8.01 -15.68
C GLY A 49 1.35 -8.10 -15.12
N ALA A 50 2.32 -7.80 -15.98
CA ALA A 50 3.74 -7.86 -15.63
C ALA A 50 4.13 -6.78 -14.62
N GLY A 51 5.23 -7.02 -13.89
CA GLY A 51 5.83 -6.05 -13.00
C GLY A 51 5.15 -5.95 -11.63
N ASN A 52 4.88 -4.72 -11.19
CA ASN A 52 4.42 -4.40 -9.84
C ASN A 52 2.99 -3.86 -9.78
N ASN A 53 2.21 -4.11 -10.84
CA ASN A 53 0.81 -3.78 -10.87
C ASN A 53 0.04 -4.49 -9.75
N ARG A 54 -0.99 -3.79 -9.27
CA ARG A 54 -1.96 -4.28 -8.29
C ARG A 54 -3.35 -3.86 -8.72
N VAL A 55 -4.37 -4.59 -8.28
CA VAL A 55 -5.76 -4.11 -8.39
C VAL A 55 -5.89 -2.86 -7.52
N LEU A 56 -5.99 -1.69 -8.15
CA LEU A 56 -6.06 -0.40 -7.47
C LEU A 56 -7.48 -0.18 -6.94
N MET A 57 -8.46 -0.28 -7.83
CA MET A 57 -9.88 -0.08 -7.54
C MET A 57 -10.75 -0.78 -8.58
N GLY A 58 -12.05 -0.85 -8.35
CA GLY A 58 -13.01 -1.49 -9.24
C GLY A 58 -14.41 -1.41 -8.68
N THR A 59 -15.37 -2.03 -9.36
CA THR A 59 -16.73 -2.17 -8.84
C THR A 59 -16.75 -3.16 -7.69
N GLY A 60 -17.17 -2.71 -6.50
CA GLY A 60 -17.15 -3.52 -5.29
C GLY A 60 -16.90 -2.69 -4.04
N ASN A 61 -16.35 -3.35 -3.01
CA ASN A 61 -16.10 -2.76 -1.70
C ASN A 61 -14.60 -2.71 -1.40
N ILE A 62 -14.12 -1.58 -0.87
CA ILE A 62 -12.75 -1.44 -0.38
C ILE A 62 -12.83 -0.92 1.05
N TRP A 63 -12.30 -1.68 2.00
CA TRP A 63 -12.06 -1.20 3.34
C TRP A 63 -10.57 -0.92 3.52
N PHE A 64 -10.22 0.30 3.88
CA PHE A 64 -8.85 0.72 4.13
C PHE A 64 -8.71 1.22 5.56
N SER A 65 -7.66 0.79 6.25
CA SER A 65 -7.31 1.26 7.59
C SER A 65 -5.82 1.53 7.67
N GLN A 66 -5.45 2.61 8.35
CA GLN A 66 -4.08 3.04 8.61
C GLN A 66 -3.92 3.36 10.09
N VAL A 67 -2.83 2.89 10.67
CA VAL A 67 -2.38 3.25 12.01
C VAL A 67 -0.93 3.70 11.96
N GLY A 68 -0.61 4.73 12.73
CA GLY A 68 0.76 5.24 12.84
C GLY A 68 1.03 5.74 14.24
N PHE A 69 2.24 5.55 14.72
CA PHE A 69 2.62 5.92 16.08
C PHE A 69 3.93 6.69 16.06
N VAL A 70 3.93 7.90 16.61
CA VAL A 70 5.13 8.73 16.74
C VAL A 70 5.85 8.32 18.01
N ILE A 71 7.07 7.79 17.84
CA ILE A 71 7.93 7.35 18.92
C ILE A 71 8.31 8.56 19.80
N PRO A 72 8.45 8.38 21.13
CA PRO A 72 8.87 9.45 22.03
C PRO A 72 10.09 10.20 21.51
N LYS A 73 10.00 11.53 21.53
CA LYS A 73 11.09 12.41 21.10
C LYS A 73 12.39 12.06 21.82
N PHE A 74 13.38 11.70 21.02
CA PHE A 74 14.77 11.42 21.44
C PHE A 74 15.77 12.38 20.77
N SER A 75 15.34 13.11 19.73
CA SER A 75 16.15 14.07 18.98
C SER A 75 15.33 15.33 18.67
N THR A 76 16.01 16.46 18.48
CA THR A 76 15.43 17.71 17.97
C THR A 76 15.31 17.71 16.45
N ILE A 77 16.13 16.89 15.76
CA ILE A 77 16.22 16.84 14.30
C ILE A 77 15.29 15.76 13.75
N LEU A 78 15.30 14.56 14.35
CA LEU A 78 14.64 13.39 13.81
C LEU A 78 13.40 13.01 14.62
N LYS A 79 12.27 12.83 13.93
CA LYS A 79 11.07 12.17 14.45
C LYS A 79 10.77 10.92 13.64
N ILE A 80 10.44 9.84 14.35
CA ILE A 80 10.18 8.54 13.74
C ILE A 80 8.71 8.17 13.97
N GLN A 81 8.01 7.82 12.90
CA GLN A 81 6.64 7.34 12.94
C GLN A 81 6.53 6.03 12.14
N PRO A 82 6.69 4.86 12.78
CA PRO A 82 6.22 3.61 12.21
C PRO A 82 4.72 3.69 11.90
N PHE A 83 4.33 3.07 10.79
CA PHE A 83 2.95 2.95 10.36
C PHE A 83 2.66 1.58 9.76
N PHE A 84 1.39 1.23 9.78
CA PHE A 84 0.83 0.05 9.17
C PHE A 84 -0.46 0.41 8.45
N ASN A 85 -0.59 -0.02 7.19
CA ASN A 85 -1.80 0.12 6.39
C ASN A 85 -2.34 -1.25 6.02
N TYR A 86 -3.65 -1.35 5.97
CA TYR A 86 -4.37 -2.52 5.55
C TYR A 86 -5.49 -2.12 4.59
N ALA A 87 -5.58 -2.81 3.45
CA ALA A 87 -6.70 -2.67 2.52
C ALA A 87 -7.31 -4.03 2.22
N LEU A 88 -8.58 -4.23 2.57
CA LEU A 88 -9.37 -5.36 2.15
C LEU A 88 -10.22 -4.95 0.94
N LYS A 89 -10.03 -5.65 -0.18
CA LYS A 89 -10.71 -5.37 -1.45
C LYS A 89 -11.58 -6.56 -1.83
N ASN A 90 -12.89 -6.33 -1.90
CA ASN A 90 -13.84 -7.31 -2.43
C ASN A 90 -14.45 -6.76 -3.72
N MET A 91 -13.87 -7.15 -4.86
CA MET A 91 -14.25 -6.64 -6.18
C MET A 91 -15.16 -7.63 -6.88
N LYS A 92 -16.24 -7.15 -7.53
CA LYS A 92 -17.19 -8.00 -8.26
C LYS A 92 -16.56 -8.80 -9.40
N ALA A 93 -15.50 -8.26 -9.99
CA ALA A 93 -14.81 -8.90 -11.10
C ALA A 93 -13.90 -10.07 -10.66
N LEU A 94 -13.65 -10.23 -9.36
CA LEU A 94 -12.75 -11.23 -8.78
C LEU A 94 -13.56 -12.24 -7.97
N ASN A 95 -13.10 -13.49 -7.94
CA ASN A 95 -13.79 -14.57 -7.22
C ASN A 95 -13.32 -14.70 -5.76
N GLN A 96 -12.30 -13.93 -5.36
CA GLN A 96 -11.76 -13.91 -4.01
C GLN A 96 -11.40 -12.49 -3.57
N SER A 97 -11.70 -12.17 -2.30
CA SER A 97 -11.27 -10.90 -1.71
C SER A 97 -9.75 -10.85 -1.51
N GLY A 98 -9.16 -9.69 -1.75
CA GLY A 98 -7.73 -9.45 -1.65
C GLY A 98 -7.36 -8.60 -0.45
N SER A 99 -6.41 -9.08 0.33
CA SER A 99 -5.87 -8.39 1.49
C SER A 99 -4.49 -7.82 1.17
N TYR A 100 -4.37 -6.49 1.21
CA TYR A 100 -3.15 -5.73 0.95
C TYR A 100 -2.63 -5.14 2.26
N TYR A 101 -1.33 -5.25 2.47
CA TYR A 101 -0.69 -4.79 3.70
C TYR A 101 0.52 -3.94 3.35
N ASP A 102 0.66 -2.81 4.04
CA ASP A 102 1.86 -2.00 3.98
C ASP A 102 2.38 -1.78 5.38
N ILE A 103 3.67 -1.99 5.59
CA ILE A 103 4.35 -1.63 6.82
C ILE A 103 5.52 -0.73 6.48
N GLY A 104 5.70 0.33 7.25
CA GLY A 104 6.77 1.27 6.96
C GLY A 104 7.03 2.22 8.09
N THR A 105 7.98 3.11 7.86
CA THR A 105 8.40 4.13 8.81
C THR A 105 8.60 5.44 8.08
N ASN A 106 8.00 6.49 8.63
CA ASN A 106 8.28 7.87 8.24
C ASN A 106 9.37 8.43 9.15
N PHE A 107 10.42 8.97 8.54
CA PHE A 107 11.48 9.72 9.20
C PHE A 107 11.29 11.19 8.83
N TYR A 108 10.82 11.97 9.78
CA TYR A 108 10.67 13.41 9.60
C TYR A 108 11.91 14.12 10.13
N LEU A 109 12.53 14.94 9.29
CA LEU A 109 13.75 15.68 9.57
C LEU A 109 13.39 17.17 9.73
N TYR A 110 13.99 17.81 10.72
CA TYR A 110 13.81 19.23 11.03
C TYR A 110 12.33 19.64 11.09
N GLY A 111 11.52 18.89 11.85
CA GLY A 111 10.08 19.10 11.87
C GLY A 111 9.39 18.33 10.75
N GLN A 112 8.83 19.02 9.75
CA GLN A 112 8.17 18.41 8.57
C GLN A 112 8.80 18.85 7.25
N ASN A 113 9.94 19.53 7.29
CA ASN A 113 10.58 20.13 6.11
C ASN A 113 11.17 19.07 5.17
N ALA A 114 11.63 17.94 5.71
CA ALA A 114 11.95 16.77 4.90
C ALA A 114 11.40 15.50 5.52
N ARG A 115 10.93 14.59 4.68
CA ARG A 115 10.36 13.30 5.07
C ARG A 115 10.96 12.21 4.22
N ILE A 116 11.58 11.23 4.85
CA ILE A 116 12.00 9.98 4.22
C ILE A 116 10.97 8.91 4.60
N VAL A 117 10.50 8.15 3.62
CA VAL A 117 9.55 7.04 3.82
C VAL A 117 10.21 5.76 3.36
N VAL A 118 10.27 4.78 4.27
CA VAL A 118 10.65 3.41 3.95
C VAL A 118 9.41 2.56 4.15
N GLN A 119 9.00 1.82 3.12
CA GLN A 119 7.79 1.01 3.15
C GLN A 119 8.03 -0.33 2.47
N TYR A 120 7.53 -1.39 3.09
CA TYR A 120 7.33 -2.68 2.45
C TYR A 120 5.83 -2.88 2.20
N SER A 121 5.48 -3.20 0.96
CA SER A 121 4.12 -3.46 0.50
C SER A 121 3.98 -4.92 0.13
N SER A 122 2.91 -5.57 0.58
CA SER A 122 2.56 -6.93 0.19
C SER A 122 1.21 -6.95 -0.51
N ARG A 123 1.17 -7.57 -1.70
CA ARG A 123 -0.02 -7.67 -2.53
C ARG A 123 -0.31 -9.11 -2.97
N PRO A 124 -1.58 -9.56 -2.94
CA PRO A 124 -1.97 -10.78 -3.63
C PRO A 124 -1.84 -10.59 -5.15
N LEU A 125 -1.63 -11.70 -5.86
CA LEU A 125 -1.71 -11.81 -7.30
C LEU A 125 -2.87 -12.74 -7.67
N TYR A 126 -3.66 -12.33 -8.65
CA TYR A 126 -4.84 -13.08 -9.08
C TYR A 126 -4.58 -13.89 -10.33
N ASP A 127 -5.16 -15.08 -10.41
CA ASP A 127 -5.13 -15.86 -11.64
C ASP A 127 -6.07 -15.26 -12.70
N ILE A 128 -5.73 -15.42 -13.98
CA ILE A 128 -6.53 -14.87 -15.10
C ILE A 128 -7.84 -15.64 -15.29
N ALA A 129 -7.82 -16.97 -15.15
CA ALA A 129 -8.97 -17.84 -15.38
C ALA A 129 -9.84 -17.95 -14.14
N ASP A 130 -9.25 -18.32 -13.01
CA ASP A 130 -9.97 -18.59 -11.76
C ASP A 130 -10.30 -17.31 -10.99
N LYS A 131 -9.55 -16.22 -11.22
CA LYS A 131 -9.69 -14.93 -10.53
C LYS A 131 -9.62 -15.05 -9.01
N THR A 132 -8.93 -16.07 -8.54
CA THR A 132 -8.57 -16.34 -7.15
C THR A 132 -7.10 -16.00 -6.93
N VAL A 133 -6.69 -15.88 -5.66
CA VAL A 133 -5.31 -15.55 -5.32
C VAL A 133 -4.45 -16.80 -5.43
N PHE A 134 -3.47 -16.80 -6.33
CA PHE A 134 -2.54 -17.93 -6.49
C PHE A 134 -1.17 -17.69 -5.83
N ASP A 135 -0.77 -16.43 -5.68
CA ASP A 135 0.53 -16.05 -5.11
C ASP A 135 0.44 -14.66 -4.47
N ARG A 136 1.51 -14.25 -3.77
CA ARG A 136 1.65 -12.94 -3.13
C ARG A 136 3.07 -12.43 -3.33
N LYS A 137 3.20 -11.17 -3.73
CA LYS A 137 4.49 -10.52 -3.95
C LYS A 137 4.69 -9.33 -3.02
N GLY A 138 5.95 -9.14 -2.65
CA GLY A 138 6.44 -7.99 -1.91
C GLY A 138 6.96 -6.89 -2.83
N GLU A 139 7.01 -5.68 -2.32
CA GLU A 139 7.66 -4.52 -2.94
C GLU A 139 8.26 -3.64 -1.84
N PHE A 140 9.47 -3.14 -2.06
CA PHE A 140 10.09 -2.13 -1.20
C PHE A 140 10.04 -0.76 -1.88
N LEU A 141 9.58 0.23 -1.15
CA LEU A 141 9.51 1.63 -1.57
C LEU A 141 10.38 2.47 -0.64
N LEU A 142 11.24 3.28 -1.25
CA LEU A 142 11.98 4.35 -0.61
C LEU A 142 11.56 5.67 -1.27
N SER A 143 11.14 6.64 -0.48
CA SER A 143 10.75 7.96 -0.98
C SER A 143 11.35 9.06 -0.12
N LEU A 144 11.82 10.13 -0.78
CA LEU A 144 12.25 11.37 -0.16
C LEU A 144 11.30 12.47 -0.61
N GLN A 145 10.76 13.21 0.36
CA GLN A 145 9.91 14.38 0.15
C GLN A 145 10.56 15.57 0.85
N ILE A 146 10.71 16.67 0.13
CA ILE A 146 11.27 17.93 0.65
C ILE A 146 10.20 19.00 0.44
N VAL A 147 9.91 19.75 1.50
CA VAL A 147 9.01 20.89 1.50
C VAL A 147 9.88 22.13 1.75
N LEU A 148 9.85 23.06 0.78
CA LEU A 148 10.60 24.33 0.80
C LEU A 148 9.78 25.43 1.48
#